data_AF-A0A494ZZH8-F1
#
_entry.id   AF-A0A494ZZH8-F1
#
_cell.length_a   1.000
_cell.length_b   1.000
_cell.length_c   1.000
_cell.angle_alpha   90.00
_cell.angle_beta   90.00
_cell.angle_gamma   90.00
#
_symmetry.space_group_name_H-M   'P 1'
#
loop_
_entity.id
_entity.type
_entity.pdbx_description
1 polymer ?
#
loop_
_entity_poly.entity_id
_entity_poly.type
_entity_poly.pdbx_seq_one_letter_code
_entity_poly.pdbx_strand_id
1 'polypeptide(L)'
;MKNVTTDFPALMKHCLKHFVTELKDRDDFDVRASERKCVICSKMTTVPEYRFYEKKEWTPAINEQSINCKSCTDQKELAKVLKANHISTKEYLSKRFEKQYWEIPDDLKHAGFKNFLVDSNSNVFEAKRTSIEYVKKFTEIEPERRYNLLIMGNPGTGKTHLVTAIARTLRKKGFLVGFITTGKLLGKIQSTFNKGSSYTKEDIYKDIKRFDLLILDDLGSEAKSKDEFDWSKKELFEIVNLRIRKPTIYTTNYNEKHLPTAIGERVYSRLYNNTKFIKLVTDDYRKKFLIK
;
A
#
# COMPACT_ATOMS: atom_id res chain seq x y z
N MET A 1 6.11 -35.08 -20.81
CA MET A 1 6.60 -33.69 -20.93
C MET A 1 8.12 -33.73 -20.88
N LYS A 2 8.82 -33.32 -21.95
CA LYS A 2 10.29 -33.37 -22.00
C LYS A 2 10.87 -32.40 -20.97
N ASN A 3 11.71 -32.91 -20.07
CA ASN A 3 12.52 -32.11 -19.17
C ASN A 3 13.46 -31.24 -20.02
N VAL A 4 13.10 -29.97 -20.23
CA VAL A 4 14.04 -28.97 -20.72
C VAL A 4 14.92 -28.63 -19.52
N THR A 5 16.00 -29.40 -19.31
CA THR A 5 17.14 -28.92 -18.54
C THR A 5 17.76 -27.79 -19.34
N THR A 6 17.25 -26.56 -19.16
CA THR A 6 17.92 -25.37 -19.67
C THR A 6 19.31 -25.33 -19.05
N ASP A 7 20.32 -25.59 -19.87
CA ASP A 7 21.72 -25.40 -19.53
C ASP A 7 21.90 -23.92 -19.13
N PHE A 8 22.02 -23.67 -17.83
CA PHE A 8 22.06 -22.33 -17.25
C PHE A 8 23.22 -21.48 -17.83
N PRO A 9 24.44 -22.04 -18.01
CA PRO A 9 25.48 -21.44 -18.84
C PRO A 9 25.06 -21.04 -20.27
N ALA A 10 24.40 -21.92 -21.02
CA ALA A 10 23.97 -21.62 -22.39
C ALA A 10 22.94 -20.47 -22.42
N LEU A 11 21.99 -20.46 -21.47
CA LEU A 11 21.03 -19.37 -21.32
C LEU A 11 21.72 -18.05 -20.96
N MET A 12 22.69 -18.06 -20.04
CA MET A 12 23.45 -16.87 -19.69
C MET A 12 24.27 -16.35 -20.88
N LYS A 13 24.94 -17.22 -21.65
CA LYS A 13 25.63 -16.83 -22.88
C LYS A 13 24.68 -16.12 -23.83
N HIS A 14 23.53 -16.72 -24.11
CA HIS A 14 22.52 -16.14 -25.00
C HIS A 14 22.06 -14.76 -24.52
N CYS A 15 21.70 -14.64 -23.24
CA CYS A 15 21.30 -13.36 -22.65
C CYS A 15 22.41 -12.30 -22.75
N LEU A 16 23.66 -12.64 -22.44
CA LEU A 16 24.76 -11.68 -22.42
C LEU A 16 25.06 -11.07 -23.79
N LYS A 17 24.87 -11.81 -24.89
CA LYS A 17 24.99 -11.25 -26.25
C LYS A 17 24.00 -10.12 -26.54
N HIS A 18 22.87 -10.06 -25.84
CA HIS A 18 21.90 -8.98 -26.01
C HIS A 18 22.26 -7.72 -25.22
N PHE A 19 22.99 -7.85 -24.11
CA PHE A 19 23.24 -6.75 -23.17
C PHE A 19 24.68 -6.21 -23.23
N VAL A 20 25.64 -7.00 -23.69
CA VAL A 20 27.06 -6.65 -23.76
C VAL A 20 27.45 -6.50 -25.22
N THR A 21 27.70 -5.27 -25.66
CA THR A 21 27.91 -4.92 -27.07
C THR A 21 29.06 -5.72 -27.70
N GLU A 22 30.14 -5.97 -26.96
CA GLU A 22 31.30 -6.74 -27.42
C GLU A 22 31.07 -8.25 -27.56
N LEU A 23 29.97 -8.78 -27.00
CA LEU A 23 29.63 -10.21 -27.09
C LEU A 23 28.63 -10.53 -28.21
N LYS A 24 28.01 -9.51 -28.81
CA LYS A 24 26.84 -9.64 -29.68
C LYS A 24 27.01 -10.68 -30.79
N ASP A 25 28.16 -10.69 -31.44
CA ASP A 25 28.46 -11.54 -32.61
C ASP A 25 29.60 -12.55 -32.33
N ARG A 26 29.86 -12.85 -31.06
CA ARG A 26 30.95 -13.76 -30.62
C ARG A 26 30.40 -15.01 -29.95
N ASP A 27 31.16 -16.10 -29.98
CA ASP A 27 30.84 -17.38 -29.31
C ASP A 27 31.97 -17.89 -28.40
N ASP A 28 33.11 -17.24 -28.48
CA ASP A 28 34.39 -17.64 -27.91
C ASP A 28 34.63 -17.02 -26.52
N PHE A 29 33.66 -17.22 -25.64
CA PHE A 29 33.71 -16.75 -24.25
C PHE A 29 33.05 -17.75 -23.29
N ASP A 30 33.51 -17.78 -22.04
CA ASP A 30 32.85 -18.44 -20.92
C ASP A 30 31.97 -17.47 -20.14
N VAL A 31 31.01 -18.00 -19.39
CA VAL A 31 30.15 -17.24 -18.48
C VAL A 31 30.10 -17.85 -17.10
N ARG A 32 29.97 -17.01 -16.08
CA ARG A 32 29.69 -17.43 -14.71
C ARG A 32 28.84 -16.40 -13.98
N ALA A 33 28.35 -16.80 -12.81
CA ALA A 33 27.69 -15.92 -11.87
C ALA A 33 28.59 -15.76 -10.63
N SER A 34 28.81 -14.52 -10.19
CA SER A 34 29.50 -14.23 -8.93
C SER A 34 28.58 -13.52 -7.96
N GLU A 35 28.75 -13.76 -6.67
CA GLU A 35 28.03 -13.06 -5.62
C GLU A 35 28.79 -11.81 -5.17
N ARG A 36 28.10 -10.66 -5.18
CA ARG A 36 28.70 -9.35 -4.87
C ARG A 36 27.75 -8.56 -3.98
N LYS A 37 28.28 -7.65 -3.15
CA LYS A 37 27.46 -6.70 -2.39
C LYS A 37 27.08 -5.53 -3.28
N CYS A 38 25.79 -5.19 -3.28
CA CYS A 38 25.30 -3.97 -3.93
C CYS A 38 25.87 -2.73 -3.23
N VAL A 39 26.46 -1.80 -3.97
CA VAL A 39 27.02 -0.56 -3.39
C VAL A 39 25.97 0.40 -2.82
N ILE A 40 24.71 0.28 -3.25
CA ILE A 40 23.60 1.15 -2.81
C ILE A 40 22.94 0.63 -1.54
N CYS A 41 22.65 -0.68 -1.47
CA CYS A 41 21.86 -1.26 -0.37
C CYS A 41 22.58 -2.34 0.44
N SER A 42 23.83 -2.66 0.11
CA SER A 42 24.67 -3.67 0.77
C SER A 42 24.15 -5.12 0.73
N LYS A 43 23.01 -5.37 0.05
CA LYS A 43 22.48 -6.73 -0.15
C LYS A 43 23.35 -7.52 -1.14
N MET A 44 23.46 -8.82 -0.90
CA MET A 44 24.08 -9.74 -1.86
C MET A 44 23.25 -9.78 -3.15
N THR A 45 23.93 -9.71 -4.28
CA THR A 45 23.35 -9.79 -5.62
C THR A 45 24.23 -10.64 -6.52
N THR A 46 23.60 -11.36 -7.44
CA THR A 46 24.29 -12.14 -8.45
C THR A 46 24.69 -11.24 -9.61
N VAL A 47 25.96 -11.32 -10.02
CA VAL A 47 26.54 -10.57 -11.12
C VAL A 47 27.00 -11.54 -12.18
N PRO A 48 26.47 -11.48 -13.41
CA PRO A 48 27.00 -12.25 -14.52
C PRO A 48 28.37 -11.70 -14.93
N GLU A 49 29.32 -12.60 -15.10
CA GLU A 49 30.68 -12.33 -15.57
C GLU A 49 30.96 -13.16 -16.81
N TYR A 50 31.78 -12.64 -17.72
CA TYR A 50 32.22 -13.34 -18.92
C TYR A 50 33.74 -13.25 -19.07
N ARG A 51 34.30 -14.15 -19.87
CA ARG A 51 35.73 -14.17 -20.18
C ARG A 51 35.94 -14.77 -21.56
N PHE A 52 36.63 -14.06 -22.45
CA PHE A 52 37.05 -14.61 -23.74
C PHE A 52 38.07 -15.72 -23.57
N TYR A 53 38.06 -16.74 -24.43
CA TYR A 53 38.99 -17.88 -24.31
C TYR A 53 40.47 -17.46 -24.35
N GLU A 54 40.78 -16.37 -25.07
CA GLU A 54 42.12 -15.80 -25.19
C GLU A 54 42.56 -14.99 -23.95
N LYS A 55 41.62 -14.61 -23.07
CA LYS A 55 41.89 -13.80 -21.87
C LYS A 55 41.70 -14.65 -20.62
N LYS A 56 42.55 -14.44 -19.61
CA LYS A 56 42.43 -15.15 -18.32
C LYS A 56 41.48 -14.47 -17.33
N GLU A 57 41.20 -13.18 -17.51
CA GLU A 57 40.45 -12.36 -16.55
C GLU A 57 38.93 -12.38 -16.79
N TRP A 58 38.18 -12.41 -15.69
CA TRP A 58 36.73 -12.34 -15.71
C TRP A 58 36.25 -10.89 -15.66
N THR A 59 35.36 -10.54 -16.58
CA THR A 59 34.80 -9.19 -16.71
C THR A 59 33.33 -9.19 -16.32
N PRO A 60 32.87 -8.30 -15.42
CA PRO A 60 31.44 -8.13 -15.15
C PRO A 60 30.67 -7.69 -16.40
N ALA A 61 29.53 -8.31 -16.66
CA ALA A 61 28.66 -7.95 -17.80
C ALA A 61 27.85 -6.67 -17.56
N ILE A 62 27.77 -6.20 -16.32
CA ILE A 62 27.19 -4.91 -15.96
C ILE A 62 28.31 -3.89 -15.84
N ASN A 63 28.25 -2.88 -16.71
CA ASN A 63 29.23 -1.81 -16.76
C ASN A 63 28.88 -0.74 -15.71
N GLU A 64 29.63 -0.64 -14.63
CA GLU A 64 29.77 0.56 -13.79
C GLU A 64 30.92 0.29 -12.80
N GLN A 65 31.64 1.33 -12.40
CA GLN A 65 32.63 1.34 -11.29
C GLN A 65 32.03 0.89 -9.94
N SER A 66 30.75 0.49 -9.92
CA SER A 66 29.97 0.16 -8.75
C SER A 66 28.88 -0.87 -9.09
N ILE A 67 28.90 -2.03 -8.43
CA ILE A 67 27.93 -3.11 -8.66
C ILE A 67 26.60 -2.76 -7.97
N ASN A 68 25.54 -2.59 -8.76
CA ASN A 68 24.18 -2.32 -8.29
C ASN A 68 23.31 -3.56 -8.46
N CYS A 69 22.47 -3.89 -7.45
CA CYS A 69 21.49 -4.95 -7.64
C CYS A 69 20.40 -4.50 -8.63
N LYS A 70 19.70 -5.46 -9.25
CA LYS A 70 18.61 -5.17 -10.20
C LYS A 70 17.60 -4.18 -9.64
N SER A 71 17.15 -4.37 -8.40
CA SER A 71 16.18 -3.47 -7.75
C SER A 71 16.67 -2.03 -7.62
N CYS A 72 17.93 -1.81 -7.25
CA CYS A 72 18.49 -0.46 -7.15
C CYS A 72 18.74 0.17 -8.53
N THR A 73 19.11 -0.63 -9.51
CA THR A 73 19.25 -0.19 -10.92
C THR A 73 17.89 0.24 -11.47
N ASP A 74 16.86 -0.58 -11.33
CA ASP A 74 15.49 -0.27 -11.76
C ASP A 74 14.96 1.00 -11.09
N GLN A 75 15.25 1.21 -9.80
CA GLN A 75 14.89 2.44 -9.07
C GLN A 75 15.62 3.67 -9.62
N LYS A 76 16.92 3.55 -9.94
CA LYS A 76 17.73 4.64 -10.52
C LYS A 76 17.20 5.00 -11.91
N GLU A 77 16.92 4.02 -12.75
CA GLU A 77 16.35 4.22 -14.09
C GLU A 77 14.94 4.80 -14.03
N LEU A 78 14.06 4.29 -13.15
CA LEU A 78 12.74 4.89 -12.93
C LEU A 78 12.84 6.35 -12.48
N ALA A 79 13.77 6.68 -11.57
CA ALA A 79 13.99 8.06 -11.14
C ALA A 79 14.45 8.97 -12.29
N LYS A 80 15.29 8.47 -13.21
CA LYS A 80 15.68 9.21 -14.43
C LYS A 80 14.48 9.44 -15.35
N VAL A 81 13.69 8.41 -15.61
CA VAL A 81 12.47 8.51 -16.45
C VAL A 81 11.47 9.49 -15.85
N LEU A 82 11.25 9.46 -14.53
CA LEU A 82 10.36 10.41 -13.85
C LEU A 82 10.86 11.86 -13.98
N LYS A 83 12.17 12.08 -13.79
CA LYS A 83 12.79 13.41 -13.98
C LYS A 83 12.66 13.90 -15.42
N ALA A 84 12.95 13.05 -16.41
CA ALA A 84 12.88 13.40 -17.83
C ALA A 84 11.46 13.75 -18.28
N ASN A 85 10.44 13.13 -17.69
CA ASN A 85 9.03 13.40 -18.00
C ASN A 85 8.41 14.49 -17.11
N HIS A 86 9.19 15.18 -16.28
CA HIS A 86 8.70 16.16 -15.28
C HIS A 86 7.62 15.61 -14.34
N ILE A 87 7.55 14.29 -14.15
CA ILE A 87 6.58 13.66 -13.26
C ILE A 87 7.17 13.67 -11.85
N SER A 88 6.53 14.40 -10.94
CA SER A 88 6.95 14.35 -9.54
C SER A 88 6.75 12.93 -8.97
N THR A 89 7.66 12.47 -8.10
CA THR A 89 7.51 11.18 -7.40
C THR A 89 6.15 11.07 -6.70
N LYS A 90 5.63 12.21 -6.21
CA LYS A 90 4.32 12.29 -5.56
C LYS A 90 3.18 12.03 -6.53
N GLU A 91 3.25 12.56 -7.75
CA GLU A 91 2.27 12.30 -8.80
C GLU A 91 2.30 10.84 -9.27
N TYR A 92 3.50 10.28 -9.47
CA TYR A 92 3.66 8.86 -9.81
C TYR A 92 3.05 7.95 -8.74
N LEU A 93 3.38 8.18 -7.46
CA LEU A 93 2.81 7.43 -6.34
C LEU A 93 1.28 7.61 -6.28
N SER A 94 0.78 8.82 -6.53
CA SER A 94 -0.66 9.09 -6.52
C SER A 94 -1.39 8.25 -7.59
N LYS A 95 -0.85 8.19 -8.82
CA LYS A 95 -1.42 7.38 -9.93
C LYS A 95 -1.32 5.88 -9.64
N ARG A 96 -0.19 5.43 -9.08
CA ARG A 96 0.00 4.02 -8.70
C ARG A 96 -0.97 3.62 -7.58
N PHE A 97 -1.08 4.43 -6.53
CA PHE A 97 -1.91 4.15 -5.36
C PHE A 97 -3.39 4.25 -5.67
N GLU A 98 -3.80 5.11 -6.61
CA GLU A 98 -5.17 5.12 -7.11
C GLU A 98 -5.60 3.74 -7.63
N LYS A 99 -4.74 3.05 -8.35
CA LYS A 99 -5.09 1.71 -8.86
C LYS A 99 -5.13 0.64 -7.78
N GLN A 100 -4.40 0.81 -6.68
CA GLN A 100 -4.15 -0.27 -5.71
C GLN A 100 -4.85 -0.10 -4.37
N TYR A 101 -5.16 1.14 -3.99
CA TYR A 101 -5.60 1.59 -2.68
C TYR A 101 -6.61 2.74 -2.78
N TRP A 102 -7.37 2.88 -3.86
CA TRP A 102 -8.47 3.85 -3.94
C TRP A 102 -9.78 3.13 -4.22
N GLU A 103 -10.24 2.42 -3.20
CA GLU A 103 -11.37 1.53 -3.26
C GLU A 103 -12.64 2.19 -2.72
N ILE A 104 -13.16 3.17 -3.47
CA ILE A 104 -14.45 3.78 -3.15
C ILE A 104 -15.56 2.97 -3.82
N PRO A 105 -16.60 2.53 -3.09
CA PRO A 105 -17.79 1.91 -3.68
C PRO A 105 -18.41 2.78 -4.78
N ASP A 106 -18.91 2.15 -5.84
CA ASP A 106 -19.38 2.86 -7.03
C ASP A 106 -20.50 3.88 -6.74
N ASP A 107 -21.40 3.54 -5.82
CA ASP A 107 -22.48 4.39 -5.31
C ASP A 107 -21.98 5.62 -4.55
N LEU A 108 -20.74 5.58 -4.05
CA LEU A 108 -20.11 6.66 -3.27
C LEU A 108 -19.02 7.42 -4.06
N LYS A 109 -18.84 7.16 -5.36
CA LYS A 109 -17.85 7.88 -6.21
C LYS A 109 -17.96 9.40 -6.13
N HIS A 110 -19.19 9.91 -5.96
CA HIS A 110 -19.49 11.34 -5.86
C HIS A 110 -19.79 11.81 -4.43
N ALA A 111 -19.59 10.97 -3.42
CA ALA A 111 -19.79 11.34 -2.03
C ALA A 111 -18.87 12.49 -1.62
N GLY A 112 -19.41 13.42 -0.84
CA GLY A 112 -18.77 14.63 -0.36
C GLY A 112 -19.54 15.24 0.81
N PHE A 113 -18.99 16.28 1.43
CA PHE A 113 -19.67 16.93 2.56
C PHE A 113 -20.96 17.64 2.14
N LYS A 114 -21.03 18.17 0.91
CA LYS A 114 -22.21 18.90 0.42
C LYS A 114 -23.43 17.99 0.25
N ASN A 115 -23.25 16.78 -0.26
CA ASN A 115 -24.32 15.80 -0.46
C ASN A 115 -24.43 14.76 0.68
N PHE A 116 -23.74 14.98 1.81
CA PHE A 116 -24.01 14.22 3.02
C PHE A 116 -25.26 14.79 3.69
N LEU A 117 -26.35 14.03 3.64
CA LEU A 117 -27.64 14.38 4.21
C LEU A 117 -27.54 14.42 5.73
N VAL A 118 -28.09 15.46 6.33
CA VAL A 118 -28.20 15.62 7.77
C VAL A 118 -29.68 15.64 8.08
N ASP A 119 -30.13 14.72 8.92
CA ASP A 119 -31.48 14.70 9.48
C ASP A 119 -31.50 15.47 10.81
N SER A 120 -32.62 15.38 11.54
CA SER A 120 -32.77 15.96 12.87
C SER A 120 -31.91 15.27 13.94
N ASN A 121 -31.17 14.21 13.62
CA ASN A 121 -30.34 13.49 14.57
C ASN A 121 -29.03 14.27 14.82
N SER A 122 -28.84 14.70 16.06
CA SER A 122 -27.66 15.45 16.50
C SER A 122 -26.35 14.70 16.24
N ASN A 123 -26.35 13.36 16.27
CA ASN A 123 -25.16 12.56 15.97
C ASN A 123 -24.72 12.70 14.51
N VAL A 124 -25.66 12.80 13.56
CA VAL A 124 -25.36 12.93 12.13
C VAL A 124 -24.76 14.31 11.83
N PHE A 125 -25.35 15.35 12.42
CA PHE A 125 -24.81 16.71 12.36
C PHE A 125 -23.39 16.78 12.93
N GLU A 126 -23.20 16.23 14.14
CA GLU A 126 -21.92 16.27 14.84
C GLU A 126 -20.83 15.46 14.11
N ALA A 127 -21.18 14.33 13.52
CA ALA A 127 -20.28 13.52 12.70
C ALA A 127 -19.81 14.28 11.45
N LYS A 128 -20.73 14.96 10.76
CA LYS A 128 -20.38 15.82 9.60
C LYS A 128 -19.47 16.96 10.03
N ARG A 129 -19.84 17.68 11.10
CA ARG A 129 -19.08 18.81 11.65
C ARG A 129 -17.66 18.40 12.03
N THR A 130 -17.53 17.29 12.77
CA THR A 130 -16.24 16.75 13.20
C THR A 130 -15.38 16.30 12.01
N SER A 131 -16.00 15.72 10.98
CA SER A 131 -15.29 15.29 9.77
C SER A 131 -14.76 16.48 8.95
N ILE A 132 -15.51 17.60 8.89
CA ILE A 132 -15.04 18.84 8.26
C ILE A 132 -13.90 19.45 9.08
N GLU A 133 -14.06 19.51 10.41
CA GLU A 133 -13.02 19.99 11.32
C GLU A 133 -11.74 19.17 11.19
N TYR A 134 -11.86 17.84 11.05
CA TYR A 134 -10.74 16.93 10.83
C TYR A 134 -9.94 17.32 9.59
N VAL A 135 -10.60 17.54 8.45
CA VAL A 135 -9.94 17.96 7.21
C VAL A 135 -9.22 19.29 7.39
N LYS A 136 -9.87 20.26 8.05
CA LYS A 136 -9.27 21.57 8.31
C LYS A 136 -8.00 21.42 9.13
N LYS A 137 -8.09 20.75 10.30
CA LYS A 137 -6.96 20.50 11.19
C LYS A 137 -5.84 19.73 10.51
N PHE A 138 -6.16 18.67 9.75
CA PHE A 138 -5.18 17.88 9.01
C PHE A 138 -4.30 18.76 8.10
N THR A 139 -4.88 19.79 7.50
CA THR A 139 -4.20 20.67 6.54
C THR A 139 -3.46 21.84 7.19
N GLU A 140 -3.83 22.21 8.41
CA GLU A 140 -3.30 23.39 9.11
C GLU A 140 -2.25 23.05 10.17
N ILE A 141 -2.32 21.85 10.76
CA ILE A 141 -1.39 21.44 11.82
C ILE A 141 -0.22 20.64 11.27
N GLU A 142 0.89 20.71 11.99
CA GLU A 142 2.09 19.94 11.70
C GLU A 142 1.81 18.42 11.67
N PRO A 143 2.47 17.67 10.76
CA PRO A 143 2.23 16.23 10.59
C PRO A 143 2.26 15.41 11.88
N GLU A 144 3.16 15.72 12.82
CA GLU A 144 3.33 15.03 14.09
C GLU A 144 2.21 15.31 15.11
N ARG A 145 1.42 16.36 14.90
CA ARG A 145 0.25 16.70 15.72
C ARG A 145 -1.05 16.14 15.15
N ARG A 146 -1.00 15.51 13.97
CA ARG A 146 -2.17 14.85 13.38
C ARG A 146 -2.60 13.65 14.23
N TYR A 147 -3.89 13.36 14.18
CA TYR A 147 -4.53 12.33 14.98
C TYR A 147 -5.37 11.39 14.11
N ASN A 148 -5.67 10.23 14.64
CA ASN A 148 -6.52 9.22 14.01
C ASN A 148 -8.00 9.58 14.18
N LEU A 149 -8.86 9.02 13.34
CA LEU A 149 -10.31 9.16 13.48
C LEU A 149 -10.93 7.76 13.49
N LEU A 150 -11.83 7.49 14.44
CA LEU A 150 -12.60 6.26 14.46
C LEU A 150 -14.09 6.60 14.37
N ILE A 151 -14.73 6.18 13.28
CA ILE A 151 -16.17 6.36 13.04
C ILE A 151 -16.89 5.04 13.30
N MET A 152 -17.74 5.02 14.32
CA MET A 152 -18.45 3.82 14.79
C MET A 152 -19.96 4.01 14.65
N GLY A 153 -20.69 2.97 14.28
CA GLY A 153 -22.15 3.03 14.22
C GLY A 153 -22.75 1.95 13.34
N ASN A 154 -24.08 1.85 13.31
CA ASN A 154 -24.77 0.79 12.59
C ASN A 154 -24.47 0.78 11.08
N PRO A 155 -24.66 -0.34 10.37
CA PRO A 155 -24.62 -0.38 8.91
C PRO A 155 -25.57 0.64 8.29
N GLY A 156 -25.18 1.22 7.15
CA GLY A 156 -26.05 2.14 6.41
C GLY A 156 -26.20 3.56 6.98
N THR A 157 -25.47 3.92 8.03
CA THR A 157 -25.55 5.26 8.66
C THR A 157 -24.72 6.35 7.98
N GLY A 158 -23.94 6.02 6.95
CA GLY A 158 -23.15 6.99 6.18
C GLY A 158 -21.67 7.13 6.59
N LYS A 159 -21.12 6.19 7.37
CA LYS A 159 -19.69 6.18 7.75
C LYS A 159 -18.75 6.23 6.54
N THR A 160 -18.94 5.31 5.59
CA THR A 160 -18.16 5.23 4.35
C THR A 160 -18.29 6.52 3.51
N HIS A 161 -19.46 7.18 3.52
CA HIS A 161 -19.65 8.48 2.84
C HIS A 161 -18.80 9.57 3.47
N LEU A 162 -18.79 9.69 4.80
CA LEU A 162 -17.99 10.70 5.51
C LEU A 162 -16.49 10.50 5.26
N VAL A 163 -15.99 9.27 5.39
CA VAL A 163 -14.56 9.00 5.12
C VAL A 163 -14.22 9.19 3.65
N THR A 164 -15.14 8.92 2.72
CA THR A 164 -14.98 9.22 1.30
C THR A 164 -14.88 10.72 1.05
N ALA A 165 -15.72 11.52 1.71
CA ALA A 165 -15.68 12.98 1.63
C ALA A 165 -14.35 13.54 2.15
N ILE A 166 -13.85 13.01 3.29
CA ILE A 166 -12.52 13.34 3.82
C ILE A 166 -11.44 13.00 2.79
N ALA A 167 -11.43 11.75 2.30
CA ALA A 167 -10.41 11.23 1.40
C ALA A 167 -10.29 12.07 0.13
N ARG A 168 -11.42 12.34 -0.51
CA ARG A 168 -11.50 13.14 -1.75
C ARG A 168 -11.02 14.57 -1.52
N THR A 169 -11.39 15.16 -0.39
CA THR A 169 -11.01 16.55 -0.08
C THR A 169 -9.50 16.66 0.15
N LEU A 170 -8.90 15.74 0.91
CA LEU A 170 -7.46 15.73 1.16
C LEU A 170 -6.65 15.36 -0.09
N ARG A 171 -7.13 14.40 -0.89
CA ARG A 171 -6.48 14.05 -2.16
C ARG A 171 -6.46 15.22 -3.14
N LYS A 172 -7.55 16.00 -3.23
CA LYS A 172 -7.60 17.25 -4.03
C LYS A 172 -6.64 18.32 -3.54
N LYS A 173 -6.35 18.37 -2.24
CA LYS A 173 -5.30 19.23 -1.66
C LYS A 173 -3.88 18.67 -1.85
N GLY A 174 -3.75 17.57 -2.59
CA GLY A 174 -2.46 16.98 -2.95
C GLY A 174 -1.88 16.04 -1.91
N PHE A 175 -2.63 15.54 -0.93
CA PHE A 175 -2.13 14.53 0.01
C PHE A 175 -2.18 13.11 -0.60
N LEU A 176 -1.21 12.27 -0.24
CA LEU A 176 -1.23 10.84 -0.56
C LEU A 176 -2.23 10.14 0.37
N VAL A 177 -3.42 9.85 -0.14
CA VAL A 177 -4.49 9.19 0.63
C VAL A 177 -4.70 7.77 0.12
N GLY A 178 -4.62 6.79 1.02
CA GLY A 178 -5.03 5.42 0.77
C GLY A 178 -6.43 5.18 1.33
N PHE A 179 -7.32 4.59 0.54
CA PHE A 179 -8.66 4.15 0.89
C PHE A 179 -8.82 2.68 0.50
N ILE A 180 -8.94 1.80 1.49
CA ILE A 180 -9.13 0.37 1.25
C ILE A 180 -9.99 -0.23 2.36
N THR A 181 -10.80 -1.22 2.02
CA THR A 181 -11.47 -2.03 3.05
C THR A 181 -10.45 -2.88 3.80
N THR A 182 -10.67 -3.09 5.09
CA THR A 182 -9.77 -3.90 5.93
C THR A 182 -9.58 -5.30 5.35
N GLY A 183 -10.68 -5.94 4.94
CA GLY A 183 -10.66 -7.27 4.29
C GLY A 183 -9.84 -7.31 2.99
N LYS A 184 -9.96 -6.32 2.10
CA LYS A 184 -9.14 -6.30 0.88
C LYS A 184 -7.67 -6.05 1.15
N LEU A 185 -7.32 -5.20 2.12
CA LEU A 185 -5.92 -5.00 2.48
C LEU A 185 -5.28 -6.29 2.97
N LEU A 186 -5.98 -7.02 3.84
CA LEU A 186 -5.54 -8.31 4.33
C LEU A 186 -5.46 -9.36 3.19
N GLY A 187 -6.46 -9.44 2.32
CA GLY A 187 -6.43 -10.29 1.14
C GLY A 187 -5.25 -9.98 0.20
N LYS A 188 -4.89 -8.70 0.03
CA LYS A 188 -3.67 -8.30 -0.69
C LYS A 188 -2.42 -8.86 -0.03
N ILE A 189 -2.31 -8.79 1.30
CA ILE A 189 -1.17 -9.37 2.03
C ILE A 189 -1.13 -10.88 1.84
N GLN A 190 -2.26 -11.58 1.97
CA GLN A 190 -2.32 -13.03 1.74
C GLN A 190 -1.86 -13.42 0.33
N SER A 191 -2.26 -12.64 -0.68
CA SER A 191 -1.87 -12.91 -2.07
C SER A 191 -0.36 -12.85 -2.32
N THR A 192 0.41 -12.16 -1.45
CA THR A 192 1.88 -12.10 -1.58
C THR A 192 2.57 -13.43 -1.28
N PHE A 193 1.90 -14.35 -0.61
CA PHE A 193 2.43 -15.69 -0.31
C PHE A 193 2.24 -16.68 -1.47
N ASN A 194 1.51 -16.30 -2.52
CA ASN A 194 1.32 -17.15 -3.69
C ASN A 194 2.61 -17.27 -4.50
N LYS A 195 2.89 -18.47 -5.03
CA LYS A 195 4.05 -18.71 -5.91
C LYS A 195 3.97 -17.80 -7.14
N GLY A 196 5.05 -17.07 -7.42
CA GLY A 196 5.12 -16.15 -8.54
C GLY A 196 4.52 -14.76 -8.28
N SER A 197 4.15 -14.43 -7.03
CA SER A 197 3.77 -13.06 -6.69
C SER A 197 4.92 -12.09 -7.01
N SER A 198 4.63 -11.08 -7.83
CA SER A 198 5.55 -9.98 -8.11
C SER A 198 5.60 -8.94 -6.97
N TYR A 199 4.69 -9.06 -6.00
CA TYR A 199 4.56 -8.13 -4.88
C TYR A 199 4.78 -8.84 -3.54
N THR A 200 5.62 -8.26 -2.70
CA THR A 200 5.90 -8.80 -1.36
C THR A 200 5.07 -8.12 -0.29
N LYS A 201 4.93 -8.77 0.86
CA LYS A 201 4.31 -8.18 2.05
C LYS A 201 5.05 -6.89 2.46
N GLU A 202 6.37 -6.89 2.41
CA GLU A 202 7.21 -5.73 2.71
C GLU A 202 6.92 -4.55 1.77
N ASP A 203 6.58 -4.80 0.51
CA ASP A 203 6.24 -3.74 -0.43
C ASP A 203 4.86 -3.13 -0.11
N ILE A 204 3.87 -3.95 0.28
CA ILE A 204 2.59 -3.44 0.82
C ILE A 204 2.85 -2.56 2.04
N TYR A 205 3.72 -2.99 2.95
CA TYR A 205 4.06 -2.23 4.17
C TYR A 205 4.76 -0.91 3.85
N LYS A 206 5.64 -0.88 2.85
CA LYS A 206 6.25 0.37 2.36
C LYS A 206 5.19 1.31 1.81
N ASP A 207 4.22 0.81 1.06
CA ASP A 207 3.13 1.63 0.52
C ASP A 207 2.25 2.21 1.64
N ILE A 208 1.88 1.39 2.63
CA ILE A 208 1.14 1.82 3.83
C ILE A 208 1.87 2.98 4.57
N LYS A 209 3.20 2.89 4.68
CA LYS A 209 4.02 3.94 5.31
C LYS A 209 4.09 5.22 4.49
N ARG A 210 3.91 5.16 3.16
CA ARG A 210 4.02 6.33 2.27
C ARG A 210 2.79 7.24 2.31
N PHE A 211 1.62 6.72 2.69
CA PHE A 211 0.42 7.55 2.78
C PHE A 211 0.57 8.67 3.82
N ASP A 212 0.09 9.85 3.47
CA ASP A 212 -0.16 10.92 4.44
C ASP A 212 -1.34 10.51 5.33
N LEU A 213 -2.39 9.95 4.72
CA LEU A 213 -3.58 9.43 5.39
C LEU A 213 -3.93 8.03 4.86
N LEU A 214 -4.15 7.07 5.76
CA LEU A 214 -4.71 5.76 5.44
C LEU A 214 -6.13 5.67 5.98
N ILE A 215 -7.06 5.16 5.18
CA ILE A 215 -8.43 4.87 5.57
C ILE A 215 -8.62 3.36 5.47
N LEU A 216 -8.94 2.74 6.60
CA LEU A 216 -9.34 1.34 6.71
C LEU A 216 -10.84 1.28 6.95
N ASP A 217 -11.59 1.00 5.88
CA ASP A 217 -13.05 0.89 5.95
C ASP A 217 -13.46 -0.50 6.43
N ASP A 218 -14.57 -0.56 7.17
CA ASP A 218 -15.20 -1.78 7.68
C ASP A 218 -14.27 -2.68 8.50
N LEU A 219 -13.72 -2.12 9.58
CA LEU A 219 -12.83 -2.81 10.51
C LEU A 219 -13.61 -3.79 11.43
N GLY A 220 -13.13 -5.03 11.51
CA GLY A 220 -13.65 -6.08 12.38
C GLY A 220 -14.57 -7.09 11.68
N SER A 221 -14.81 -6.96 10.38
CA SER A 221 -15.67 -7.87 9.58
C SER A 221 -14.87 -8.86 8.72
N GLU A 222 -13.55 -8.94 8.89
CA GLU A 222 -12.65 -9.63 7.96
C GLU A 222 -12.55 -11.16 8.14
N ALA A 223 -12.82 -11.69 9.33
CA ALA A 223 -12.52 -13.09 9.68
C ALA A 223 -13.78 -13.94 9.78
N LYS A 224 -13.77 -15.12 9.13
CA LYS A 224 -14.87 -16.11 9.17
C LYS A 224 -14.51 -17.35 9.99
N SER A 225 -13.23 -17.56 10.29
CA SER A 225 -12.72 -18.65 11.12
C SER A 225 -11.80 -18.12 12.21
N LYS A 226 -11.51 -18.95 13.22
CA LYS A 226 -10.59 -18.59 14.30
C LYS A 226 -9.16 -18.35 13.79
N ASP A 227 -8.70 -19.15 12.84
CA ASP A 227 -7.35 -19.02 12.29
C ASP A 227 -7.21 -17.73 11.45
N GLU A 228 -8.24 -17.40 10.66
CA GLU A 228 -8.30 -16.12 9.94
C GLU A 228 -8.28 -14.93 10.91
N PHE A 229 -8.98 -15.05 12.03
CA PHE A 229 -9.04 -14.02 13.07
C PHE A 229 -7.70 -13.84 13.78
N ASP A 230 -7.01 -14.91 14.16
CA ASP A 230 -5.70 -14.81 14.81
C ASP A 230 -4.65 -14.22 13.86
N TRP A 231 -4.70 -14.59 12.58
CA TRP A 231 -3.85 -14.00 11.56
C TRP A 231 -4.21 -12.53 11.29
N SER A 232 -5.50 -12.17 11.14
CA SER A 232 -5.91 -10.79 10.87
C SER A 232 -5.48 -9.84 12.00
N LYS A 233 -5.64 -10.25 13.26
CA LYS A 233 -5.17 -9.48 14.42
C LYS A 233 -3.68 -9.19 14.36
N LYS A 234 -2.86 -10.19 13.99
CA LYS A 234 -1.41 -10.03 13.89
C LYS A 234 -1.05 -9.02 12.80
N GLU A 235 -1.67 -9.13 11.62
CA GLU A 235 -1.40 -8.21 10.51
C GLU A 235 -1.91 -6.80 10.79
N LEU A 236 -3.11 -6.65 11.38
CA LEU A 236 -3.64 -5.36 11.78
C LEU A 236 -2.76 -4.69 12.84
N PHE A 237 -2.25 -5.45 13.81
CA PHE A 237 -1.31 -4.94 14.80
C PHE A 237 -0.07 -4.35 14.13
N GLU A 238 0.52 -5.05 13.17
CA GLU A 238 1.64 -4.54 12.39
C GLU A 238 1.26 -3.26 11.62
N ILE A 239 0.15 -3.26 10.89
CA ILE A 239 -0.31 -2.10 10.12
C ILE A 239 -0.48 -0.86 11.01
N VAL A 240 -1.15 -1.01 12.16
CA VAL A 240 -1.33 0.08 13.13
C VAL A 240 0.02 0.57 13.67
N ASN A 241 0.96 -0.35 13.95
CA ASN A 241 2.30 0.02 14.41
C ASN A 241 3.11 0.77 13.35
N LEU A 242 3.07 0.34 12.08
CA LEU A 242 3.75 1.05 10.97
C LEU A 242 3.22 2.47 10.77
N ARG A 243 2.01 2.74 11.27
CA ARG A 243 1.30 4.02 11.20
C ARG A 243 1.34 4.81 12.51
N ILE A 244 2.14 4.41 13.50
CA ILE A 244 2.33 5.23 14.72
C ILE A 244 2.77 6.65 14.32
N ARG A 245 2.08 7.66 14.86
CA ARG A 245 2.26 9.10 14.55
C ARG A 245 1.96 9.48 13.09
N LYS A 246 1.32 8.59 12.32
CA LYS A 246 0.74 8.90 11.02
C LYS A 246 -0.77 8.67 11.05
N PRO A 247 -1.57 9.67 10.67
CA PRO A 247 -3.02 9.62 10.87
C PRO A 247 -3.66 8.49 10.06
N THR A 248 -4.50 7.71 10.72
CA THR A 248 -5.30 6.64 10.11
C THR A 248 -6.76 6.84 10.50
N ILE A 249 -7.67 6.71 9.54
CA ILE A 249 -9.10 6.73 9.76
C ILE A 249 -9.62 5.30 9.70
N TYR A 250 -10.45 4.94 10.65
CA TYR A 250 -11.07 3.63 10.76
C TYR A 250 -12.59 3.81 10.76
N THR A 251 -13.31 2.93 10.07
CA THR A 251 -14.75 2.80 10.24
C THR A 251 -15.08 1.42 10.77
N THR A 252 -16.14 1.30 11.57
CA THR A 252 -16.58 -0.01 12.06
C THR A 252 -18.07 -0.04 12.37
N ASN A 253 -18.68 -1.22 12.22
CA ASN A 253 -20.05 -1.48 12.64
C ASN A 253 -20.15 -1.86 14.13
N TYR A 254 -19.02 -2.13 14.79
CA TYR A 254 -18.99 -2.44 16.22
C TYR A 254 -19.09 -1.17 17.06
N ASN A 255 -19.65 -1.32 18.26
CA ASN A 255 -19.57 -0.30 19.30
C ASN A 255 -18.27 -0.47 20.11
N GLU A 256 -18.00 0.47 21.00
CA GLU A 256 -16.79 0.53 21.83
C GLU A 256 -16.59 -0.74 22.69
N LYS A 257 -17.69 -1.37 23.12
CA LYS A 257 -17.66 -2.59 23.92
C LYS A 257 -17.26 -3.83 23.10
N HIS A 258 -17.70 -3.91 21.85
CA HIS A 258 -17.51 -5.10 21.01
C HIS A 258 -16.28 -5.01 20.08
N LEU A 259 -15.80 -3.80 19.78
CA LEU A 259 -14.65 -3.62 18.91
C LEU A 259 -13.39 -4.35 19.42
N PRO A 260 -13.01 -4.30 20.72
CA PRO A 260 -11.81 -5.00 21.21
C PRO A 260 -11.88 -6.52 21.01
N THR A 261 -13.07 -7.10 21.12
CA THR A 261 -13.30 -8.53 20.83
C THR A 261 -13.18 -8.82 19.33
N ALA A 262 -13.64 -7.90 18.47
CA ALA A 262 -13.64 -8.06 17.02
C ALA A 262 -12.28 -7.84 16.35
N ILE A 263 -11.34 -7.13 16.98
CA ILE A 263 -10.00 -6.85 16.40
C ILE A 263 -8.83 -7.22 17.32
N GLY A 264 -9.11 -7.72 18.52
CA GLY A 264 -8.12 -7.99 19.56
C GLY A 264 -7.74 -6.75 20.38
N GLU A 265 -7.65 -6.95 21.70
CA GLU A 265 -7.32 -5.93 22.71
C GLU A 265 -6.05 -5.12 22.38
N ARG A 266 -5.01 -5.78 21.88
CA ARG A 266 -3.74 -5.13 21.53
C ARG A 266 -3.88 -4.18 20.35
N VAL A 267 -4.65 -4.57 19.33
CA VAL A 267 -4.90 -3.72 18.16
C VAL A 267 -5.76 -2.53 18.59
N TYR A 268 -6.83 -2.80 19.36
CA TYR A 268 -7.70 -1.76 19.90
C TYR A 268 -6.93 -0.73 20.73
N SER A 269 -6.09 -1.17 21.68
CA SER A 269 -5.27 -0.27 22.51
C SER A 269 -4.37 0.64 21.67
N ARG A 270 -3.73 0.10 20.62
CA ARG A 270 -2.87 0.89 19.72
C ARG A 270 -3.65 1.85 18.85
N LEU A 271 -4.80 1.41 18.34
CA LEU A 271 -5.72 2.23 17.58
C LEU A 271 -6.29 3.35 18.44
N TYR A 272 -6.65 3.10 19.69
CA TYR A 272 -7.27 4.07 20.60
C TYR A 272 -6.35 5.26 20.91
N ASN A 273 -5.03 5.05 20.88
CA ASN A 273 -4.06 6.09 21.13
C ASN A 273 -4.12 7.21 20.08
N ASN A 274 -4.21 8.46 20.54
CA ASN A 274 -4.30 9.66 19.69
C ASN A 274 -5.44 9.59 18.65
N THR A 275 -6.62 9.15 19.09
CA THR A 275 -7.80 8.96 18.22
C THR A 275 -8.98 9.78 18.68
N LYS A 276 -9.60 10.50 17.74
CA LYS A 276 -10.91 11.15 17.95
C LYS A 276 -12.02 10.18 17.53
N PHE A 277 -13.06 10.07 18.35
CA PHE A 277 -14.18 9.17 18.11
C PHE A 277 -15.38 9.93 17.54
N ILE A 278 -16.04 9.34 16.55
CA ILE A 278 -17.33 9.78 16.03
C ILE A 278 -18.31 8.63 16.19
N LYS A 279 -19.37 8.85 16.97
CA LYS A 279 -20.51 7.92 17.07
C LYS A 279 -21.57 8.35 16.06
N LEU A 280 -21.84 7.51 15.07
CA LEU A 280 -22.83 7.74 14.01
C LEU A 280 -23.98 6.74 14.15
N VAL A 281 -24.83 7.01 15.14
CA VAL A 281 -26.01 6.20 15.47
C VAL A 281 -27.25 6.90 14.93
N THR A 282 -27.81 6.33 13.86
CA THR A 282 -29.03 6.78 13.19
C THR A 282 -29.64 5.60 12.43
N ASP A 283 -30.81 5.79 11.85
CA ASP A 283 -31.46 4.78 11.02
C ASP A 283 -30.66 4.49 9.75
N ASP A 284 -30.85 3.30 9.20
CA ASP A 284 -30.23 2.91 7.94
C ASP A 284 -30.81 3.75 6.79
N TYR A 285 -29.98 4.64 6.24
CA TYR A 285 -30.36 5.50 5.14
C TYR A 285 -30.63 4.71 3.85
N ARG A 286 -30.02 3.55 3.65
CA ARG A 286 -30.25 2.72 2.46
C ARG A 286 -31.70 2.21 2.42
N LYS A 287 -32.33 2.02 3.58
CA LYS A 287 -33.73 1.61 3.67
C LYS A 287 -34.72 2.70 3.25
N LYS A 288 -34.31 3.98 3.27
CA LYS A 288 -35.15 5.10 2.82
C LYS A 288 -35.31 5.16 1.29
N PHE A 289 -34.43 4.48 0.54
CA PHE A 289 -34.43 4.43 -0.93
C PHE A 289 -34.93 3.10 -1.50
N LEU A 290 -35.56 2.25 -0.67
CA LEU A 290 -36.20 1.03 -1.18
C LEU A 290 -37.32 1.42 -2.14
N ILE A 291 -37.24 0.92 -3.37
CA ILE A 291 -38.33 1.03 -4.36
C ILE A 291 -39.51 0.25 -3.77
N LYS A 292 -40.63 0.94 -3.57
CA LYS A 292 -41.91 0.31 -3.21
C LYS A 292 -42.51 -0.41 -4.41
#